data_AF-A0A7J4PJ02-F1
#
_entry.id   AF-A0A7J4PJ02-F1
#
_cell.length_a   1.000
_cell.length_b   1.000
_cell.length_c   1.000
_cell.angle_alpha   90.00
_cell.angle_beta   90.00
_cell.angle_gamma   90.00
#
_symmetry.space_group_name_H-M   'P 1'
#
loop_
_entity.id
_entity.type
_entity.pdbx_description
1 polymer ?
#
loop_
_entity_poly.entity_id
_entity_poly.type
_entity_poly.pdbx_seq_one_letter_code
_entity_poly.pdbx_strand_id
1 'polypeptide(L)' 'IAPGSGKQRWFPEIDIGHCLFCGLCIDQCPKGALSSGKEYCKGVVKWTHKDMLMTPDKLAREVDIAEGDER' A
#
# COMPACT_ATOMS: atom_id res chain seq x y z
N ILE A 1 -14.65 -0.86 1.51
CA ILE A 1 -15.45 -1.84 2.29
C ILE A 1 -16.76 -1.11 2.63
N ALA A 2 -17.94 -1.69 2.41
CA ALA A 2 -19.17 -0.95 2.72
C ALA A 2 -19.29 -0.75 4.25
N PRO A 3 -19.82 0.38 4.73
CA PRO A 3 -20.13 0.56 6.15
C PRO A 3 -21.12 -0.54 6.56
N GLY A 4 -20.69 -1.45 7.46
CA GLY A 4 -21.45 -2.63 7.90
C GLY A 4 -20.93 -3.98 7.39
N SER A 5 -19.87 -4.04 6.59
CA SER A 5 -19.25 -5.31 6.20
C SER A 5 -18.31 -5.82 7.30
N GLY A 6 -18.62 -6.97 7.90
CA GLY A 6 -17.79 -7.64 8.93
C GLY A 6 -16.45 -8.22 8.43
N LYS A 7 -15.97 -7.78 7.26
CA LYS A 7 -14.71 -8.24 6.67
C LYS A 7 -13.60 -7.25 7.05
N GLN A 8 -12.53 -7.76 7.67
CA GLN A 8 -11.34 -6.94 7.93
C GLN A 8 -10.68 -6.49 6.62
N ARG A 9 -10.14 -5.26 6.62
CA ARG A 9 -9.30 -4.77 5.52
C ARG A 9 -7.99 -5.55 5.52
N TRP A 10 -7.67 -6.19 4.40
CA TRP A 10 -6.40 -6.87 4.20
C TRP A 10 -5.45 -5.94 3.44
N PHE A 11 -4.23 -5.80 3.94
CA PHE A 11 -3.17 -5.05 3.28
C PHE A 11 -2.06 -6.02 2.86
N PRO A 12 -1.49 -5.86 1.65
CA PRO A 12 -0.37 -6.67 1.21
C PRO A 12 0.93 -6.21 1.88
N GLU A 13 1.88 -7.13 2.01
CA GLU A 13 3.28 -6.80 2.25
C GLU A 13 3.99 -6.62 0.90
N ILE A 14 4.83 -5.59 0.77
CA ILE A 14 5.59 -5.32 -0.45
C ILE A 14 7.07 -5.23 -0.11
N ASP A 15 7.88 -6.09 -0.70
CA ASP A 15 9.34 -5.98 -0.62
C ASP A 15 9.86 -4.98 -1.64
N ILE A 16 10.39 -3.86 -1.16
CA ILE A 16 10.87 -2.78 -2.03
C ILE A 16 12.26 -3.11 -2.62
N GLY A 17 12.99 -4.06 -2.03
CA GLY A 17 14.25 -4.57 -2.59
C GLY A 17 14.04 -5.37 -3.88
N HIS A 18 12.89 -6.06 -4.02
CA HIS A 18 12.50 -6.81 -5.21
C HIS A 18 11.57 -6.03 -6.15
N CYS A 19 11.00 -4.92 -5.69
CA CYS A 19 10.11 -4.09 -6.50
C CYS A 19 10.88 -3.42 -7.65
N LEU A 20 10.41 -3.62 -8.88
CA LEU A 20 10.99 -2.99 -10.08
C LEU A 20 10.44 -1.58 -10.34
N PHE A 21 9.55 -1.06 -9.48
CA PHE A 21 8.87 0.22 -9.64
C PHE A 21 8.13 0.39 -10.98
N CYS A 22 7.66 -0.72 -11.57
CA CYS A 22 7.02 -0.73 -12.89
C CYS A 22 5.58 -0.17 -12.89
N GLY A 23 4.95 -0.01 -11.73
CA GLY A 23 3.57 0.51 -11.62
C GLY A 23 2.45 -0.47 -11.98
N LEU A 24 2.78 -1.71 -12.37
CA LEU A 24 1.78 -2.73 -12.75
C LEU A 24 0.76 -3.03 -11.65
N CYS A 25 1.19 -2.99 -10.38
CA CYS A 25 0.30 -3.24 -9.24
C CYS A 25 -0.78 -2.15 -9.06
N ILE A 26 -0.51 -0.92 -9.52
CA ILE A 26 -1.44 0.21 -9.45
C ILE A 26 -2.45 0.10 -10.58
N ASP A 27 -1.95 -0.14 -11.79
CA ASP A 27 -2.76 -0.27 -13.01
C ASP A 27 -3.75 -1.45 -12.93
N GLN A 28 -3.27 -2.59 -12.44
CA GLN A 28 -4.09 -3.79 -12.31
C GLN A 28 -5.14 -3.69 -11.18
N CYS A 29 -5.04 -2.71 -10.27
CA CYS A 29 -5.92 -2.64 -9.11
C CYS A 29 -7.26 -1.99 -9.48
N PRO A 30 -8.38 -2.74 -9.54
CA PRO A 30 -9.68 -2.19 -9.94
C PRO A 30 -10.29 -1.25 -8.88
N LYS A 31 -9.69 -1.17 -7.69
CA LYS A 31 -10.12 -0.34 -6.57
C LYS A 31 -9.16 0.80 -6.27
N GLY A 32 -8.10 0.98 -7.06
CA GLY A 32 -7.12 2.05 -6.82
C GLY A 32 -6.51 2.05 -5.42
N ALA A 33 -6.39 0.89 -4.79
CA ALA A 33 -5.96 0.78 -3.39
C ALA A 33 -4.51 1.24 -3.19
N LEU A 34 -3.67 1.03 -4.19
CA LEU A 34 -2.25 1.36 -4.18
C LEU A 34 -1.95 2.60 -5.04
N SER A 35 -0.93 3.36 -4.66
CA SER A 35 -0.46 4.53 -5.39
C SER A 35 1.06 4.63 -5.28
N SER A 36 1.73 5.05 -6.35
CA SER A 36 3.18 5.32 -6.34
C SER A 36 3.43 6.74 -5.85
N GLY A 37 4.21 6.85 -4.78
CA GLY A 37 4.74 8.12 -4.31
C GLY A 37 5.89 8.62 -5.19
N LYS A 38 6.33 9.87 -4.94
CA LYS A 38 7.52 10.47 -5.56
C LYS A 38 8.76 10.40 -4.64
N GLU A 39 8.75 9.46 -3.70
CA GLU A 39 9.79 9.30 -2.69
C GLU A 39 10.79 8.24 -3.14
N TYR A 40 11.94 8.67 -3.65
CA TYR A 40 12.93 7.78 -4.27
C TYR A 40 14.13 7.48 -3.36
N CYS A 41 14.61 8.47 -2.60
CA CYS A 41 15.80 8.30 -1.75
C CYS A 41 15.46 8.33 -0.25
N LYS A 42 14.41 9.07 0.12
CA LYS A 42 14.01 9.25 1.51
C LYS A 42 13.06 8.11 1.89
N GLY A 43 13.49 7.21 2.78
CA GLY A 43 12.67 6.12 3.30
C GLY A 43 12.90 4.75 2.66
N VAL A 44 13.39 4.70 1.42
CA VAL A 44 13.63 3.45 0.66
C VAL A 44 15.08 2.95 0.71
N VAL A 45 16.05 3.86 0.83
CA VAL A 45 17.48 3.50 0.94
C VAL A 45 17.78 3.15 2.40
N LYS A 46 17.75 1.86 2.72
CA LYS A 46 18.01 1.33 4.05
C LYS A 46 19.14 0.31 4.01
N TRP A 47 19.88 0.18 5.11
CA TRP A 47 21.04 -0.72 5.19
C TRP A 47 20.67 -2.19 5.36
N THR A 48 19.46 -2.48 5.82
CA THR A 48 19.00 -3.83 6.14
C THR A 48 17.79 -4.18 5.29
N HIS A 49 17.79 -5.39 4.71
CA HIS A 49 16.70 -5.89 3.88
C HIS A 49 15.32 -5.83 4.57
N LYS A 50 15.27 -6.17 5.86
CA LYS A 50 14.06 -6.09 6.68
C LYS A 50 13.41 -4.70 6.73
N ASP A 51 14.20 -3.64 6.58
CA ASP A 51 13.70 -2.26 6.61
C ASP A 51 13.21 -1.79 5.22
N MET A 52 13.48 -2.58 4.17
CA MET A 52 12.91 -2.41 2.83
C MET A 52 11.59 -3.19 2.64
N LEU A 53 11.14 -3.93 3.66
CA LEU A 53 9.83 -4.55 3.69
C LEU A 53 8.77 -3.52 4.11
N MET A 54 7.84 -3.22 3.20
CA MET A 54 6.63 -2.47 3.51
C MET A 54 5.60 -3.43 4.08
N THR A 55 5.57 -3.51 5.40
CA THR A 55 4.62 -4.34 6.13
C THR A 55 3.20 -3.82 5.96
N PRO A 56 2.19 -4.70 6.07
CA PRO A 56 0.77 -4.32 5.97
C PRO A 56 0.37 -3.21 6.94
N ASP A 57 1.02 -3.15 8.11
CA ASP A 57 0.84 -2.11 9.12
C ASP A 57 1.32 -0.73 8.63
N LYS A 58 2.50 -0.66 8.02
CA LYS A 58 3.04 0.60 7.45
C LYS A 58 2.25 1.09 6.24
N LEU A 59 1.60 0.18 5.53
CA LEU A 59 0.82 0.49 4.32
C LEU A 59 -0.66 0.77 4.63
N ALA A 60 -1.12 0.45 5.84
CA ALA A 60 -2.49 0.71 6.26
C ALA A 60 -2.74 2.22 6.33
N ARG A 61 -3.59 2.72 5.44
CA ARG A 61 -4.16 4.07 5.60
C ARG A 61 -5.31 3.98 6.58
N GLU A 62 -5.28 4.81 7.62
CA GLU A 62 -6.48 5.10 8.40
C GLU A 62 -7.43 5.90 7.50
N VAL A 63 -8.52 5.28 7.06
CA VAL A 63 -9.59 5.95 6.31
C VAL A 63 -10.89 5.55 6.96
N ASP A 64 -11.65 6.54 7.43
CA ASP A 64 -12.95 6.33 8.05
C ASP A 64 -13.88 5.60 7.08
N ILE A 65 -14.40 4.45 7.51
CA ILE A 65 -15.25 3.57 6.69
C ILE A 65 -16.59 4.25 6.30
N ALA A 66 -16.90 5.38 6.92
CA ALA A 66 -18.10 6.19 6.68
C ALA A 66 -17.99 7.10 5.45
N GLU A 67 -16.78 7.58 5.14
CA GLU A 67 -16.53 8.31 3.91
C GLU A 67 -16.14 7.26 2.88
N GLY A 68 -17.07 6.96 1.96
CA GLY A 68 -16.82 6.00 0.90
C GLY A 68 -15.48 6.29 0.21
N ASP A 69 -14.79 5.24 -0.22
CA ASP A 69 -13.64 5.34 -1.11
C ASP A 69 -14.18 5.81 -2.49
N GLU A 70 -14.59 7.09 -2.58
CA GLU A 70 -15.22 7.75 -3.73
C GLU A 70 -14.13 8.23 -4.70
N ARG A 71 -13.43 7.28 -5.30
CA ARG A 71 -12.59 7.56 -6.47
C ARG A 71 -12.76 6.53 -7.58
#